data_AF-A0A0A9E6G7-F1
#
_entry.id   AF-A0A0A9E6G7-F1
#
_cell.length_a   1.000
_cell.length_b   1.000
_cell.length_c   1.000
_cell.angle_alpha   90.00
_cell.angle_beta   90.00
_cell.angle_gamma   90.00
#
_symmetry.space_group_name_H-M   'P 1'
#
loop_
_entity.id
_entity.type
_entity.pdbx_description
1 polymer ?
#
loop_
_entity_poly.entity_id
_entity_poly.type
_entity_poly.pdbx_seq_one_letter_code
_entity_poly.pdbx_strand_id
1 'polypeptide(L)'
;MVVTFGMSEIGPWSLMEGGAQSGDVIMRMMARNSMSEKLAEDIDSAVKRLSDEAYEIALSHIRNNRESIDKIVEVLIEKETLSGDEFRAILSEFVEIPVENRVPPATPAALPA
;
A
#
# COMPACT_ATOMS: atom_id res chain seq x y z
N MET A 1 -2.00 9.96 3.71
CA MET A 1 -3.32 9.37 4.07
C MET A 1 -3.90 10.09 5.27
N VAL A 2 -3.21 10.10 6.41
CA VAL A 2 -3.69 10.71 7.67
C VAL A 2 -3.78 12.24 7.61
N VAL A 3 -2.74 12.94 7.13
CA VAL A 3 -2.67 14.42 7.18
C VAL A 3 -3.16 15.14 5.92
N THR A 4 -3.06 14.49 4.76
CA THR A 4 -3.40 15.09 3.46
C THR A 4 -4.80 14.75 2.97
N PHE A 5 -5.25 13.52 3.21
CA PHE A 5 -6.45 12.96 2.59
C PHE A 5 -7.61 12.77 3.58
N GLY A 6 -7.41 13.07 4.87
CA GLY A 6 -8.46 12.93 5.89
C GLY A 6 -8.92 11.48 6.09
N MET A 7 -8.06 10.50 5.78
CA MET A 7 -8.36 9.06 5.90
C MET A 7 -7.86 8.54 7.26
N SER A 8 -8.31 9.16 8.35
CA SER A 8 -7.99 8.74 9.72
C SER A 8 -9.10 9.09 10.70
N GLU A 9 -9.04 8.53 11.91
CA GLU A 9 -10.00 8.80 12.99
C GLU A 9 -9.96 10.23 13.54
N ILE A 10 -8.97 11.02 13.10
CA ILE A 10 -8.81 12.44 13.44
C ILE A 10 -9.86 13.28 12.66
N GLY A 11 -10.58 12.66 11.73
CA GLY A 11 -11.68 13.25 10.96
C GLY A 11 -11.31 13.51 9.50
N PRO A 12 -12.30 13.89 8.67
CA PRO A 12 -12.12 14.09 7.23
C PRO A 12 -11.48 15.46 6.92
N TRP A 13 -10.40 15.80 7.64
CA TRP A 13 -9.73 17.09 7.52
C TRP A 13 -8.44 16.94 6.73
N SER A 14 -8.19 17.90 5.82
CA SER A 14 -6.86 18.09 5.26
C SER A 14 -6.14 19.10 6.14
N LEU A 15 -5.21 18.61 6.96
CA LEU A 15 -4.40 19.45 7.85
C LEU A 15 -3.26 20.16 7.12
N MET A 16 -2.97 19.76 5.88
CA MET A 16 -2.01 20.45 5.04
C MET A 16 -2.70 21.56 4.25
N GLU A 17 -2.63 22.79 4.78
CA GLU A 17 -3.02 23.98 4.02
C GLU A 17 -2.08 24.15 2.81
N GLY A 18 -2.61 24.64 1.67
CA GLY A 18 -1.85 24.76 0.41
C GLY A 18 -0.56 25.58 0.51
N GLY A 19 -0.44 26.43 1.54
CA GLY A 19 0.78 27.18 1.86
C GLY A 19 1.96 26.32 2.36
N ALA A 20 1.71 25.15 2.96
CA ALA A 20 2.75 24.23 3.43
C ALA A 20 3.53 23.57 2.28
N GLN A 21 2.92 23.52 1.08
CA GLN A 21 3.51 23.03 -0.17
C GLN A 21 4.14 24.17 -0.99
N SER A 22 4.05 25.43 -0.53
CA SER A 22 4.59 26.58 -1.27
C SER A 22 6.13 26.55 -1.30
N GLY A 23 6.70 27.00 -2.43
CA GLY A 23 8.14 27.21 -2.57
C GLY A 23 8.68 28.34 -1.69
N ASP A 24 7.79 29.19 -1.15
CA ASP A 24 8.12 30.26 -0.23
C ASP A 24 8.28 29.75 1.21
N VAL A 25 9.46 29.99 1.79
CA VAL A 25 9.85 29.59 3.14
C VAL A 25 8.99 30.28 4.20
N ILE A 26 8.58 31.52 3.97
CA ILE A 26 7.76 32.28 4.94
C ILE A 26 6.35 31.70 5.01
N MET A 27 5.75 31.42 3.86
CA MET A 27 4.42 30.80 3.77
C MET A 27 4.41 29.41 4.41
N ARG A 28 5.48 28.62 4.23
CA ARG A 28 5.65 27.31 4.87
C ARG A 28 5.75 27.42 6.39
N MET A 29 6.47 28.42 6.90
CA MET A 29 6.65 28.61 8.34
C MET A 29 5.35 29.03 9.03
N MET A 30 4.55 29.90 8.42
CA MET A 30 3.23 30.28 8.95
C MET A 30 2.24 29.09 8.95
N ALA A 31 2.21 28.29 7.88
CA ALA A 31 1.32 27.14 7.80
C ALA A 31 1.62 26.08 8.89
N ARG A 32 2.90 25.84 9.21
CA ARG A 32 3.31 24.90 10.27
C ARG A 32 2.90 25.36 11.68
N ASN A 33 2.73 26.67 11.90
CA ASN A 33 2.41 27.23 13.21
C ASN A 33 0.91 27.18 13.55
N SER A 34 0.07 26.67 12.64
CA SER A 34 -1.38 26.49 12.87
C SER A 34 -1.73 25.17 13.57
N MET A 35 -0.77 24.24 13.69
CA MET A 35 -1.00 22.91 14.25
C MET A 35 -0.75 22.89 15.76
N SER A 36 -1.75 22.44 16.54
CA SER A 36 -1.63 22.24 17.98
C SER A 36 -0.73 21.03 18.30
N GLU A 37 0.01 21.07 19.42
CA GLU A 37 0.80 19.92 19.90
C GLU A 37 -0.06 18.67 20.11
N LYS A 38 -1.27 18.84 20.67
CA LYS A 38 -2.21 17.72 20.86
C LYS A 38 -2.60 17.08 19.53
N LEU A 39 -2.83 17.90 18.51
CA LEU A 39 -3.17 17.41 17.17
C LEU A 39 -1.99 16.70 16.50
N ALA A 40 -0.76 17.15 16.76
CA ALA A 40 0.46 16.46 16.32
C ALA A 40 0.58 15.06 16.94
N GLU A 41 0.34 14.95 18.25
CA GLU A 41 0.35 13.68 18.98
C GLU A 41 -0.72 12.70 18.47
N ASP A 42 -1.92 13.21 18.17
CA ASP A 42 -3.01 12.41 17.60
C ASP A 42 -2.64 11.88 16.20
N ILE A 43 -1.95 12.68 15.37
CA ILE A 43 -1.45 12.27 14.05
C ILE A 43 -0.42 11.15 14.18
N ASP A 44 0.59 11.33 15.03
CA ASP A 44 1.64 10.33 15.22
C ASP A 44 1.06 9.00 15.72
N SER A 45 0.09 9.07 16.64
CA SER A 45 -0.65 7.90 17.13
C SER A 45 -1.43 7.20 16.02
N ALA A 46 -2.13 7.94 15.16
CA ALA A 46 -2.88 7.37 14.04
C ALA A 46 -1.96 6.73 12.98
N VAL A 47 -0.81 7.34 12.69
CA VAL A 47 0.19 6.79 11.76
C VAL A 47 0.79 5.50 12.29
N LYS A 48 1.14 5.47 13.58
CA LYS A 48 1.64 4.27 14.24
C LYS A 48 0.62 3.15 14.14
N ARG A 49 -0.63 3.41 14.53
CA ARG A 49 -1.70 2.41 14.50
C ARG A 49 -1.94 1.86 13.10
N LEU A 50 -2.00 2.73 12.09
CA LEU A 50 -2.16 2.30 10.70
C LEU A 50 -1.01 1.39 10.24
N SER A 51 0.22 1.71 10.65
CA SER A 51 1.39 0.92 10.31
C SER A 51 1.37 -0.44 11.01
N ASP A 52 0.99 -0.48 12.29
CA ASP A 52 0.87 -1.70 13.08
C ASP A 52 -0.24 -2.61 12.52
N GLU A 53 -1.40 -2.05 12.18
CA GLU A 53 -2.51 -2.79 11.54
C GLU A 53 -2.10 -3.38 10.19
N ALA A 54 -1.48 -2.58 9.33
CA ALA A 54 -1.00 -3.05 8.02
C ALA A 54 0.06 -4.15 8.17
N TYR A 55 0.94 -4.03 9.17
CA TYR A 55 1.93 -5.05 9.48
C TYR A 55 1.28 -6.37 9.89
N GLU A 56 0.33 -6.34 10.83
CA GLU A 56 -0.38 -7.54 11.28
C GLU A 56 -1.19 -8.19 10.15
N ILE A 57 -1.83 -7.39 9.29
CA ILE A 57 -2.54 -7.88 8.11
C ILE A 57 -1.56 -8.58 7.16
N ALA A 58 -0.42 -7.96 6.84
CA ALA A 58 0.59 -8.55 5.97
C ALA A 58 1.16 -9.85 6.56
N LEU A 59 1.45 -9.86 7.86
CA LEU A 59 1.94 -11.02 8.59
C LEU A 59 0.92 -12.17 8.57
N SER A 60 -0.36 -11.84 8.77
CA SER A 60 -1.47 -12.79 8.67
C SER A 60 -1.56 -13.39 7.27
N HIS A 61 -1.51 -12.58 6.21
CA HIS A 61 -1.52 -13.06 4.83
C HIS A 61 -0.34 -13.97 4.51
N ILE A 62 0.86 -13.65 4.99
CA ILE A 62 2.06 -14.48 4.79
C ILE A 62 1.93 -15.81 5.55
N ARG A 63 1.43 -15.77 6.79
CA ARG A 63 1.26 -16.98 7.63
C ARG A 63 0.20 -17.91 7.06
N ASN A 64 -0.94 -17.37 6.62
CA ASN A 64 -2.05 -18.16 6.09
C ASN A 64 -1.70 -18.83 4.76
N ASN A 65 -0.80 -18.23 3.98
CA ASN A 65 -0.38 -18.74 2.66
C ASN A 65 1.08 -19.23 2.65
N ARG A 66 1.54 -19.78 3.79
CA ARG A 66 2.94 -20.15 3.98
C ARG A 66 3.43 -21.17 2.93
N GLU A 67 2.64 -22.20 2.68
CA GLU A 67 2.97 -23.24 1.69
C GLU A 67 3.09 -22.66 0.27
N SER A 68 2.21 -21.73 -0.09
CA SER A 68 2.23 -21.07 -1.40
C SER A 68 3.50 -20.22 -1.56
N ILE A 69 3.87 -19.47 -0.51
CA ILE A 69 5.08 -18.64 -0.49
C ILE A 69 6.33 -19.51 -0.59
N ASP A 70 6.42 -20.59 0.17
CA ASP A 70 7.60 -21.47 0.14
C ASP A 70 7.80 -22.06 -1.27
N LYS A 71 6.73 -22.48 -1.97
CA LYS A 71 6.81 -22.93 -3.37
C LYS A 71 7.22 -21.82 -4.34
N ILE A 72 6.70 -20.61 -4.17
CA ILE A 72 7.10 -19.45 -5.01
C ILE A 72 8.59 -19.15 -4.81
N VAL A 73 9.09 -19.22 -3.58
CA VAL A 73 10.50 -19.01 -3.26
C VAL A 73 11.38 -20.08 -3.90
N GLU A 74 11.00 -21.35 -3.86
CA GLU A 74 11.73 -22.43 -4.56
C GLU A 74 11.85 -22.14 -6.06
N VAL A 75 10.75 -21.73 -6.71
CA VAL A 75 10.78 -21.40 -8.15
C VAL A 75 11.65 -20.17 -8.42
N LEU A 76 11.63 -19.16 -7.55
CA LEU A 76 12.47 -17.97 -7.70
C LEU A 76 13.96 -18.28 -7.49
N ILE A 77 14.30 -19.27 -6.67
CA ILE A 77 15.70 -19.73 -6.53
C ILE A 77 16.20 -20.34 -7.86
N GLU A 78 15.33 -21.03 -8.60
CA GLU A 78 15.70 -21.66 -9.87
C GLU A 78 15.70 -20.69 -11.07
N LYS A 79 14.67 -19.85 -11.18
CA LYS A 79 14.42 -19.01 -12.36
C LYS A 79 14.85 -17.54 -12.19
N GLU A 80 15.18 -17.10 -10.97
CA GLU A 80 15.50 -15.72 -10.54
C GLU A 80 14.38 -14.68 -10.76
N THR A 81 13.49 -14.91 -11.72
CA THR A 81 12.39 -14.03 -12.11
C THR A 81 11.14 -14.85 -12.38
N LEU A 82 9.98 -14.28 -12.08
CA LEU A 82 8.68 -14.90 -12.26
C LEU A 82 7.72 -13.89 -12.88
N SER A 83 7.01 -14.29 -13.93
CA SER A 83 5.96 -13.43 -14.51
C SER A 83 4.71 -13.42 -13.61
N GLY A 84 3.89 -12.36 -13.74
CA GLY A 84 2.66 -12.25 -12.95
C GLY A 84 1.64 -13.36 -13.23
N ASP A 85 1.67 -13.96 -14.41
CA ASP A 85 0.77 -15.07 -14.78
C ASP A 85 1.26 -16.39 -14.17
N GLU A 86 2.57 -16.66 -14.21
CA GLU A 86 3.17 -17.81 -13.52
C GLU A 86 2.94 -17.74 -12.00
N PHE A 87 3.08 -16.55 -11.40
CA PHE A 87 2.80 -16.34 -9.98
C PHE A 87 1.35 -16.68 -9.61
N ARG A 88 0.38 -16.19 -10.40
CA ARG A 88 -1.05 -16.49 -10.17
C ARG A 88 -1.38 -17.95 -10.43
N ALA A 89 -0.73 -18.59 -11.40
CA ALA A 89 -0.89 -20.02 -11.65
C ALA A 89 -0.48 -20.84 -10.42
N ILE A 90 0.69 -20.55 -9.85
CA ILE A 90 1.17 -21.23 -8.62
C ILE A 90 0.24 -20.95 -7.44
N LEU A 91 -0.19 -19.69 -7.24
CA LEU A 91 -1.10 -19.33 -6.16
C LEU A 91 -2.48 -19.99 -6.28
N SER A 92 -2.98 -20.20 -7.51
CA SER A 92 -4.30 -20.79 -7.75
C SER A 92 -4.42 -22.24 -7.27
N GLU A 93 -3.29 -22.92 -7.06
CA GLU A 93 -3.24 -24.27 -6.51
C GLU A 93 -3.53 -24.32 -5.00
N PHE A 94 -3.32 -23.21 -4.28
CA PHE A 94 -3.43 -23.15 -2.83
C PHE A 94 -4.60 -22.27 -2.35
N VAL A 95 -5.00 -21.28 -3.14
CA VAL A 95 -6.04 -20.31 -2.78
C VAL A 95 -6.93 -20.02 -3.97
N GLU A 96 -8.25 -19.99 -3.75
CA GLU A 96 -9.19 -19.50 -4.75
C GLU A 96 -8.95 -18.01 -5.00
N ILE A 97 -8.41 -17.68 -6.17
CA ILE A 97 -8.20 -16.29 -6.57
C ILE A 97 -9.57 -15.66 -6.87
N PRO A 98 -9.95 -14.55 -6.19
CA PRO A 98 -11.18 -13.82 -6.48
C PRO A 98 -11.26 -13.40 -7.94
N VAL A 99 -12.47 -13.38 -8.50
CA VAL A 99 -12.71 -13.17 -9.95
C VAL A 99 -12.13 -11.84 -10.44
N GLU A 100 -12.14 -10.81 -9.60
CA GLU A 100 -11.56 -9.48 -9.91
C GLU A 100 -10.03 -9.52 -10.13
N ASN A 101 -9.34 -10.50 -9.53
CA ASN A 101 -7.90 -10.67 -9.64
C ASN A 101 -7.49 -11.72 -10.70
N ARG A 102 -8.47 -12.33 -11.38
CA ARG A 102 -8.23 -13.23 -12.52
C ARG A 102 -8.01 -12.37 -13.76
N VAL A 103 -6.81 -12.42 -14.33
CA VAL A 103 -6.53 -11.73 -15.59
C VAL A 103 -7.38 -12.39 -16.69
N PRO A 104 -8.14 -11.64 -17.52
CA PRO A 104 -8.62 -12.19 -18.78
C PRO A 104 -7.39 -12.58 -19.62
N PRO A 105 -7.41 -13.73 -20.33
CA PRO A 105 -6.26 -14.20 -21.09
C PRO A 105 -5.77 -13.08 -22.01
N ALA A 106 -4.49 -12.72 -21.89
CA ALA A 106 -3.88 -11.67 -22.70
C ALA A 106 -4.16 -11.96 -24.17
N THR A 107 -5.01 -11.14 -24.79
CA THR A 107 -5.08 -11.10 -26.26
C THR A 107 -3.74 -10.54 -26.70
N PRO A 108 -2.94 -11.26 -27.52
CA PRO A 108 -1.67 -10.73 -27.99
C PRO A 108 -1.97 -9.42 -28.72
N ALA A 109 -1.46 -8.31 -28.18
CA ALA A 109 -1.54 -7.01 -28.81
C ALA A 109 -0.92 -7.12 -30.20
N ALA A 110 -1.75 -7.03 -31.23
CA ALA A 110 -1.31 -6.98 -32.61
C ALA A 110 -0.35 -5.79 -32.75
N LEU A 111 0.87 -6.05 -33.23
CA LEU A 111 1.81 -5.01 -33.64
C LEU A 111 1.13 -4.13 -34.71
N PRO A 112 1.13 -2.79 -34.59
CA PRO A 112 0.82 -1.95 -35.73
C PRO A 112 1.97 -2.03 -36.75
N ALA A 113 1.58 -2.21 -38.01
CA ALA A 113 2.46 -2.28 -39.19
C ALA A 113 3.03 -0.91 -39.58
#